data_AF-A0A1Y5D996-F1
#
_entry.id   AF-A0A1Y5D996-F1
#
_cell.length_a   1.000
_cell.length_b   1.000
_cell.length_c   1.000
_cell.angle_alpha   90.00
_cell.angle_beta   90.00
_cell.angle_gamma   90.00
#
_symmetry.space_group_name_H-M   'P 1'
#
loop_
_entity.id
_entity.type
_entity.pdbx_description
1 polymer ?
#
loop_
_entity_poly.entity_id
_entity_poly.type
_entity_poly.pdbx_seq_one_letter_code
_entity_poly.pdbx_strand_id
1 'polypeptide(L)'
;MSEQLSTTLSIAQKQINQMLTMQDAMNSRVSETWRENGYEWYRAIWVECAEMLDHHGWKWWKHQEIDIAQVQLELVDIFHFGLSLRLMSGESVEQISRQLAKELHQGTAEDDFKIALENLASAAVTHKAFDAKALADCMSLMNMDLDELFRQYVGKNTLNFFRQDHGYKEGSYIKIWHGEEDNEVLANLVKTMDTGADDFQHQLYVALEAKYPSA
;
A
#
# COMPACT_ATOMS: atom_id res chain seq x y z
N MET A 1 -28.52 -10.71 -0.31
CA MET A 1 -27.39 -9.98 0.27
C MET A 1 -27.93 -9.26 1.50
N SER A 2 -27.36 -9.48 2.70
CA SER A 2 -27.87 -8.82 3.91
C SER A 2 -27.62 -7.30 3.83
N GLU A 3 -28.45 -6.50 4.48
CA GLU A 3 -28.32 -5.03 4.50
C GLU A 3 -26.95 -4.59 5.03
N GLN A 4 -26.45 -5.26 6.07
CA GLN A 4 -25.10 -5.07 6.60
C GLN A 4 -24.00 -5.29 5.56
N LEU A 5 -24.08 -6.37 4.78
CA LEU A 5 -23.09 -6.65 3.71
C LEU A 5 -23.11 -5.56 2.62
N SER A 6 -24.30 -5.04 2.30
CA SER A 6 -24.43 -3.92 1.36
C SER A 6 -23.78 -2.64 1.90
N THR A 7 -23.94 -2.35 3.19
CA THR A 7 -23.32 -1.20 3.84
C THR A 7 -21.79 -1.32 3.88
N THR A 8 -21.27 -2.49 4.29
CA THR A 8 -19.81 -2.74 4.33
C THR A 8 -19.17 -2.57 2.96
N LEU A 9 -19.74 -3.15 1.91
CA LEU A 9 -19.22 -3.01 0.55
C LEU A 9 -19.29 -1.56 0.04
N SER A 10 -20.32 -0.80 0.44
CA SER A 10 -20.43 0.61 0.08
C SER A 10 -19.37 1.48 0.75
N ILE A 11 -19.05 1.23 2.02
CA ILE A 11 -17.97 1.91 2.75
C ILE A 11 -16.62 1.57 2.10
N ALA A 12 -16.37 0.28 1.88
CA ALA A 12 -15.15 -0.20 1.22
C ALA A 12 -14.93 0.45 -0.15
N GLN A 13 -15.98 0.51 -0.97
CA GLN A 13 -15.91 1.14 -2.29
C GLN A 13 -15.52 2.63 -2.19
N LYS A 14 -16.05 3.37 -1.22
CA LYS A 14 -15.71 4.79 -1.04
C LYS A 14 -14.24 4.98 -0.66
N GLN A 15 -13.74 4.20 0.30
CA GLN A 15 -12.32 4.25 0.70
C GLN A 15 -11.40 3.91 -0.47
N ILE A 16 -11.71 2.85 -1.22
CA ILE A 16 -10.90 2.46 -2.39
C ILE A 16 -10.96 3.51 -3.51
N ASN A 17 -12.11 4.14 -3.72
CA ASN A 17 -12.23 5.24 -4.68
C ASN A 17 -11.32 6.42 -4.31
N GLN A 18 -11.27 6.77 -3.03
CA GLN A 18 -10.36 7.80 -2.53
C GLN A 18 -8.89 7.39 -2.73
N MET A 19 -8.52 6.16 -2.37
CA MET A 19 -7.16 5.65 -2.57
C MET A 19 -6.74 5.65 -4.05
N LEU A 20 -7.65 5.27 -4.97
CA LEU A 20 -7.39 5.34 -6.41
C LEU A 20 -7.14 6.77 -6.89
N THR A 21 -7.90 7.74 -6.37
CA THR A 21 -7.71 9.17 -6.69
C THR A 21 -6.36 9.67 -6.18
N MET A 22 -5.99 9.29 -4.95
CA MET A 22 -4.68 9.60 -4.37
C MET A 22 -3.54 8.94 -5.15
N GLN A 23 -3.73 7.70 -5.62
CA GLN A 23 -2.73 6.99 -6.43
C GLN A 23 -2.52 7.67 -7.78
N ASP A 24 -3.59 8.10 -8.45
CA ASP A 24 -3.47 8.82 -9.73
C ASP A 24 -2.70 10.13 -9.57
N ALA A 25 -2.97 10.87 -8.50
CA ALA A 25 -2.23 12.09 -8.15
C ALA A 25 -0.76 11.80 -7.84
N MET A 26 -0.48 10.76 -7.05
CA MET A 26 0.89 10.34 -6.70
C MET A 26 1.67 9.93 -7.95
N ASN A 27 1.07 9.11 -8.82
CA ASN A 27 1.70 8.69 -10.08
C ASN A 27 2.00 9.89 -10.99
N SER A 28 1.06 10.84 -11.07
CA SER A 28 1.23 12.09 -11.83
C SER A 28 2.32 12.98 -11.23
N ARG A 29 2.50 12.97 -9.90
CA ARG A 29 3.60 13.67 -9.22
C ARG A 29 4.96 13.08 -9.60
N VAL A 30 5.08 11.75 -9.66
CA VAL A 30 6.31 11.07 -10.09
C VAL A 30 6.58 11.33 -11.59
N SER A 31 5.53 11.28 -12.41
CA SER A 31 5.62 11.53 -13.85
C SER A 31 4.26 11.92 -14.45
N GLU A 32 4.18 13.10 -15.07
CA GLU A 32 2.95 13.57 -15.73
C GLU A 32 2.45 12.61 -16.84
N THR A 33 3.37 11.91 -17.52
CA THR A 33 3.06 10.94 -18.59
C THR A 33 3.05 9.49 -18.12
N TRP A 34 2.85 9.22 -16.82
CA TRP A 34 3.00 7.87 -16.26
C TRP A 34 2.15 6.80 -16.95
N ARG A 35 1.00 7.17 -17.53
CA ARG A 35 0.11 6.28 -18.29
C ARG A 35 0.68 5.85 -19.64
N GLU A 36 1.62 6.62 -20.18
CA GLU A 36 2.25 6.38 -21.49
C GLU A 36 3.64 5.76 -21.35
N ASN A 37 4.27 5.90 -20.18
CA ASN A 37 5.66 5.47 -19.94
C ASN A 37 5.86 3.95 -19.94
N GLY A 38 4.78 3.16 -20.01
CA GLY A 38 4.87 1.70 -20.04
C GLY A 38 5.51 1.10 -18.78
N TYR A 39 5.27 1.71 -17.61
CA TYR A 39 5.79 1.21 -16.34
C TYR A 39 5.29 -0.21 -16.06
N GLU A 40 6.22 -1.08 -15.69
CA GLU A 40 5.94 -2.50 -15.47
C GLU A 40 5.58 -2.70 -13.99
N TRP A 41 4.40 -2.20 -13.59
CA TRP A 41 3.90 -2.20 -12.20
C TRP A 41 3.95 -3.57 -11.53
N TYR A 42 3.75 -4.65 -12.30
CA TYR A 42 3.84 -6.02 -11.80
C TYR A 42 5.22 -6.34 -11.22
N ARG A 43 6.30 -5.66 -11.68
CA ARG A 43 7.65 -5.82 -11.12
C ARG A 43 7.74 -5.28 -9.72
N ALA A 44 7.17 -4.10 -9.49
CA ALA A 44 7.12 -3.53 -8.15
C ALA A 44 6.29 -4.44 -7.22
N ILE A 45 5.11 -4.90 -7.66
CA ILE A 45 4.25 -5.81 -6.89
C ILE A 45 5.02 -7.05 -6.41
N TRP A 46 5.72 -7.80 -7.28
CA TRP A 46 6.40 -9.02 -6.84
C TRP A 46 7.67 -8.73 -6.03
N VAL A 47 8.34 -7.60 -6.24
CA VAL A 47 9.47 -7.18 -5.41
C VAL A 47 9.00 -6.88 -3.99
N GLU A 48 7.92 -6.11 -3.82
CA GLU A 48 7.35 -5.87 -2.49
C GLU A 48 6.80 -7.16 -1.85
N CYS A 49 6.32 -8.12 -2.66
CA CYS A 49 6.00 -9.45 -2.13
C CYS A 49 7.24 -10.16 -1.55
N ALA A 50 8.40 -10.02 -2.19
CA ALA A 50 9.64 -10.61 -1.72
C ALA A 50 10.18 -9.89 -0.46
N GLU A 51 10.08 -8.55 -0.40
CA GLU A 51 10.42 -7.75 0.78
C GLU A 51 9.52 -8.13 1.97
N MET A 52 8.21 -8.24 1.73
CA MET A 52 7.24 -8.68 2.72
C MET A 52 7.54 -10.08 3.27
N LEU A 53 7.92 -11.02 2.39
CA LEU A 53 8.29 -12.37 2.81
C LEU A 53 9.54 -12.36 3.70
N ASP A 54 10.50 -11.47 3.44
CA ASP A 54 11.71 -11.35 4.26
C ASP A 54 11.43 -10.86 5.68
N HIS A 55 10.51 -9.89 5.82
CA HIS A 55 10.02 -9.39 7.12
C HIS A 55 9.16 -10.41 7.87
N HIS A 56 8.36 -11.22 7.16
CA HIS A 56 7.56 -12.27 7.77
C HIS A 56 8.42 -13.46 8.26
N GLY A 57 9.54 -13.74 7.61
CA GLY A 57 10.43 -14.83 7.96
C GLY A 57 10.13 -16.13 7.20
N TRP A 58 11.17 -16.68 6.58
CA TRP A 58 11.11 -17.86 5.69
C TRP A 58 12.41 -18.68 5.66
N LYS A 59 13.53 -18.09 6.08
CA LYS A 59 14.88 -18.67 6.05
C LYS A 59 14.99 -19.75 7.13
N TRP A 60 14.89 -21.01 6.73
CA TRP A 60 15.02 -22.15 7.64
C TRP A 60 16.45 -22.36 8.19
N TRP A 61 17.46 -21.66 7.66
CA TRP A 61 18.87 -21.82 8.04
C TRP A 61 19.42 -20.69 8.92
N LYS A 62 18.62 -19.68 9.27
CA LYS A 62 19.03 -18.55 10.12
C LYS A 62 17.87 -18.12 11.00
N HIS A 63 18.15 -17.71 12.24
CA HIS A 63 17.15 -17.09 13.10
C HIS A 63 16.59 -15.79 12.49
N GLN A 64 15.28 -15.59 12.59
CA GLN A 64 14.55 -14.41 12.15
C GLN A 64 13.52 -14.02 13.19
N GLU A 65 13.37 -12.71 13.39
CA GLU A 65 12.27 -12.13 14.12
C GLU A 65 11.25 -11.62 13.10
N ILE A 66 9.97 -11.87 13.37
CA ILE A 66 8.88 -11.43 12.50
C ILE A 66 8.59 -9.97 12.82
N ASP A 67 8.71 -9.09 11.82
CA ASP A 67 8.33 -7.69 11.96
C ASP A 67 6.96 -7.45 11.33
N ILE A 68 5.90 -7.64 12.12
CA ILE A 68 4.51 -7.47 11.67
C ILE A 68 4.25 -6.05 11.16
N ALA A 69 4.89 -5.04 11.75
CA ALA A 69 4.69 -3.65 11.33
C ALA A 69 5.25 -3.43 9.92
N GLN A 70 6.44 -3.96 9.63
CA GLN A 70 7.01 -3.92 8.28
C GLN A 70 6.19 -4.77 7.30
N VAL A 71 5.72 -5.96 7.69
CA VAL A 71 4.83 -6.78 6.84
C VAL A 71 3.56 -6.01 6.43
N GLN A 72 2.93 -5.27 7.36
CA GLN A 72 1.77 -4.45 7.05
C GLN A 72 2.11 -3.24 6.15
N LEU A 73 3.28 -2.63 6.33
CA LEU A 73 3.76 -1.57 5.44
C LEU A 73 3.98 -2.08 4.02
N GLU A 74 4.53 -3.29 3.86
CA GLU A 74 4.71 -3.89 2.53
C GLU A 74 3.36 -4.28 1.87
N LEU A 75 2.34 -4.68 2.64
CA LEU A 75 0.97 -4.82 2.11
C LEU A 75 0.47 -3.51 1.48
N VAL A 76 0.77 -2.38 2.11
CA VAL A 76 0.39 -1.06 1.62
C VAL A 76 1.15 -0.70 0.35
N ASP A 77 2.45 -1.01 0.26
CA ASP A 77 3.26 -0.76 -0.93
C ASP A 77 2.81 -1.63 -2.11
N ILE A 78 2.54 -2.92 -1.87
CA ILE A 78 1.90 -3.81 -2.84
C ILE A 78 0.58 -3.21 -3.33
N PHE A 79 -0.24 -2.67 -2.43
CA PHE A 79 -1.52 -2.07 -2.80
C PHE A 79 -1.36 -0.81 -3.65
N HIS A 80 -0.37 0.06 -3.39
CA HIS A 80 -0.08 1.23 -4.25
C HIS A 80 0.20 0.82 -5.70
N PHE A 81 1.04 -0.19 -5.88
CA PHE A 81 1.37 -0.70 -7.22
C PHE A 81 0.20 -1.48 -7.84
N GLY A 82 -0.58 -2.20 -7.03
CA GLY A 82 -1.83 -2.84 -7.44
C GLY A 82 -2.87 -1.84 -7.96
N LEU A 83 -3.09 -0.73 -7.26
CA LEU A 83 -3.97 0.36 -7.69
C LEU A 83 -3.46 1.01 -8.97
N SER A 84 -2.16 1.28 -9.06
CA SER A 84 -1.52 1.83 -10.27
C SER A 84 -1.74 0.92 -11.48
N LEU A 85 -1.58 -0.39 -11.30
CA LEU A 85 -1.85 -1.38 -12.35
C LEU A 85 -3.33 -1.41 -12.74
N ARG A 86 -4.26 -1.36 -11.77
CA ARG A 86 -5.70 -1.33 -12.06
C ARG A 86 -6.12 -0.07 -12.81
N LEU A 87 -5.52 1.08 -12.49
CA LEU A 87 -5.74 2.33 -13.22
C LEU A 87 -5.27 2.28 -14.68
N MET A 88 -4.43 1.31 -15.08
CA MET A 88 -4.01 1.10 -16.48
C MET A 88 -5.03 0.29 -17.31
N SER A 89 -6.07 -0.26 -16.70
CA SER A 89 -7.07 -1.10 -17.38
C SER A 89 -7.98 -0.37 -18.37
N GLY A 90 -8.07 0.97 -18.27
CA GLY A 90 -9.03 1.79 -19.03
C GLY A 90 -10.43 1.84 -18.41
N GLU A 91 -10.68 1.13 -17.32
CA GLU A 91 -11.93 1.22 -16.56
C GLU A 91 -12.02 2.54 -15.76
N SER A 92 -13.25 2.97 -15.46
CA SER A 92 -13.46 4.11 -14.56
C SER A 92 -13.08 3.77 -13.11
N VAL A 93 -12.68 4.79 -12.34
CA VAL A 93 -12.39 4.65 -10.90
C VAL A 93 -13.57 4.04 -10.13
N GLU A 94 -14.81 4.35 -10.52
CA GLU A 94 -16.01 3.75 -9.91
C GLU A 94 -16.11 2.24 -10.17
N GLN A 95 -15.81 1.78 -11.38
CA GLN A 95 -15.80 0.35 -11.71
C GLN A 95 -14.69 -0.39 -10.97
N ILE A 96 -13.47 0.16 -10.98
CA ILE A 96 -12.31 -0.43 -10.31
C ILE A 96 -12.57 -0.53 -8.81
N SER A 97 -13.04 0.54 -8.17
CA SER A 97 -13.33 0.54 -6.73
C SER A 97 -14.40 -0.48 -6.35
N ARG A 98 -15.44 -0.65 -7.18
CA ARG A 98 -16.49 -1.65 -6.96
C ARG A 98 -15.97 -3.08 -7.07
N GLN A 99 -15.12 -3.36 -8.07
CA GLN A 99 -14.50 -4.66 -8.24
C GLN A 99 -13.56 -4.98 -7.08
N LEU A 100 -12.65 -4.07 -6.73
CA LEU A 100 -11.72 -4.23 -5.61
C LEU A 100 -12.44 -4.42 -4.27
N ALA A 101 -13.50 -3.65 -3.99
CA ALA A 101 -14.28 -3.81 -2.76
C ALA A 101 -14.85 -5.23 -2.62
N LYS A 102 -15.29 -5.82 -3.74
CA LYS A 102 -15.78 -7.20 -3.78
C LYS A 102 -14.65 -8.20 -3.63
N GLU A 103 -13.54 -8.03 -4.35
CA GLU A 103 -12.38 -8.93 -4.30
C GLU A 103 -11.78 -8.97 -2.89
N LEU A 104 -11.57 -7.80 -2.27
CA LEU A 104 -11.05 -7.67 -0.91
C LEU A 104 -11.99 -8.25 0.16
N HIS A 105 -13.30 -8.21 -0.07
CA HIS A 105 -14.26 -8.86 0.83
C HIS A 105 -14.31 -10.39 0.66
N GLN A 106 -14.00 -10.91 -0.54
CA GLN A 106 -14.15 -12.32 -0.85
C GLN A 106 -12.98 -13.19 -0.38
N GLY A 107 -11.74 -12.72 -0.56
CA GLY A 107 -10.54 -13.53 -0.34
C GLY A 107 -10.52 -14.81 -1.19
N THR A 108 -9.59 -15.71 -0.88
CA THR A 108 -9.52 -17.07 -1.46
C THR A 108 -9.72 -18.17 -0.42
N ALA A 109 -9.78 -17.81 0.88
CA ALA A 109 -9.83 -18.72 2.01
C ALA A 109 -8.53 -19.51 2.25
N GLU A 110 -7.41 -19.03 1.71
CA GLU A 110 -6.07 -19.49 2.08
C GLU A 110 -5.76 -19.09 3.53
N ASP A 111 -5.13 -20.00 4.29
CA ASP A 111 -4.84 -19.82 5.72
C ASP A 111 -3.33 -19.86 6.06
N ASP A 112 -2.45 -20.17 5.09
CA ASP A 112 -1.01 -19.95 5.20
C ASP A 112 -0.61 -18.63 4.53
N PHE A 113 -0.06 -17.71 5.33
CA PHE A 113 0.38 -16.38 4.86
C PHE A 113 1.37 -16.46 3.70
N LYS A 114 2.32 -17.39 3.74
CA LYS A 114 3.35 -17.52 2.70
C LYS A 114 2.73 -17.99 1.39
N ILE A 115 1.76 -18.90 1.44
CA ILE A 115 1.05 -19.38 0.26
C ILE A 115 0.15 -18.27 -0.32
N ALA A 116 -0.57 -17.53 0.53
CA ALA A 116 -1.36 -16.37 0.10
C ALA A 116 -0.48 -15.33 -0.62
N LEU A 117 0.70 -15.06 -0.07
CA LEU A 117 1.70 -14.16 -0.66
C LEU A 117 2.28 -14.71 -1.97
N GLU A 118 2.62 -16.00 -2.02
CA GLU A 118 3.10 -16.66 -3.23
C GLU A 118 2.05 -16.64 -4.35
N ASN A 119 0.76 -16.79 -4.03
CA ASN A 119 -0.33 -16.66 -4.99
C ASN A 119 -0.40 -15.23 -5.58
N LEU A 120 -0.27 -14.21 -4.73
CA LEU A 120 -0.21 -12.81 -5.16
C LEU A 120 1.00 -12.54 -6.07
N ALA A 121 2.18 -13.00 -5.66
CA ALA A 121 3.41 -12.89 -6.45
C ALA A 121 3.31 -13.66 -7.77
N SER A 122 2.69 -14.85 -7.77
CA SER A 122 2.45 -15.65 -8.98
C SER A 122 1.54 -14.92 -9.97
N ALA A 123 0.45 -14.32 -9.51
CA ALA A 123 -0.42 -13.50 -10.35
C ALA A 123 0.34 -12.32 -10.98
N ALA A 124 1.20 -11.65 -10.20
CA ALA A 124 2.03 -10.56 -10.69
C ALA A 124 3.02 -11.02 -11.77
N VAL A 125 3.77 -12.09 -11.53
CA VAL A 125 4.83 -12.54 -12.45
C VAL A 125 4.27 -13.23 -13.68
N THR A 126 3.29 -14.13 -13.51
CA THR A 126 2.76 -14.98 -14.59
C THR A 126 1.75 -14.25 -15.45
N HIS A 127 0.89 -13.43 -14.84
CA HIS A 127 -0.23 -12.79 -15.53
C HIS A 127 -0.09 -11.27 -15.66
N LYS A 128 0.99 -10.68 -15.12
CA LYS A 128 1.14 -9.21 -15.01
C LYS A 128 -0.10 -8.57 -14.37
N ALA A 129 -0.67 -9.25 -13.37
CA ALA A 129 -1.95 -8.89 -12.76
C ALA A 129 -1.82 -8.68 -11.26
N PHE A 130 -2.74 -7.90 -10.70
CA PHE A 130 -2.86 -7.71 -9.26
C PHE A 130 -4.04 -8.51 -8.71
N ASP A 131 -3.76 -9.51 -7.88
CA ASP A 131 -4.77 -10.36 -7.25
C ASP A 131 -5.19 -9.81 -5.88
N ALA A 132 -6.25 -8.99 -5.87
CA ALA A 132 -6.74 -8.39 -4.63
C ALA A 132 -7.37 -9.42 -3.67
N LYS A 133 -7.71 -10.63 -4.13
CA LYS A 133 -8.23 -11.68 -3.23
C LYS A 133 -7.11 -12.29 -2.42
N ALA A 134 -5.97 -12.58 -3.06
CA ALA A 134 -4.77 -13.04 -2.37
C ALA A 134 -4.23 -11.98 -1.39
N LEU A 135 -4.30 -10.68 -1.77
CA LEU A 135 -4.01 -9.58 -0.83
C LEU A 135 -4.93 -9.62 0.39
N ALA A 136 -6.23 -9.87 0.19
CA ALA A 136 -7.20 -9.92 1.30
C ALA A 136 -6.88 -11.03 2.31
N ASP A 137 -6.44 -12.20 1.82
CA ASP A 137 -6.01 -13.28 2.71
C ASP A 137 -4.75 -12.86 3.49
N CYS A 138 -3.76 -12.22 2.83
CA CYS A 138 -2.57 -11.70 3.51
C CYS A 138 -2.91 -10.67 4.60
N MET A 139 -3.82 -9.74 4.28
CA MET A 139 -4.34 -8.74 5.23
C MET A 139 -5.00 -9.40 6.45
N SER A 140 -5.91 -10.35 6.20
CA SER A 140 -6.61 -11.09 7.26
C SER A 140 -5.62 -11.84 8.16
N LEU A 141 -4.63 -12.52 7.57
CA LEU A 141 -3.62 -13.28 8.31
C LEU A 141 -2.68 -12.38 9.13
N MET A 142 -2.55 -11.11 8.77
CA MET A 142 -1.77 -10.09 9.49
C MET A 142 -2.61 -9.16 10.37
N ASN A 143 -3.87 -9.51 10.64
CA ASN A 143 -4.83 -8.73 11.44
C ASN A 143 -4.99 -7.27 10.95
N MET A 144 -4.99 -7.07 9.64
CA MET A 144 -5.17 -5.77 9.00
C MET A 144 -6.53 -5.75 8.29
N ASP A 145 -7.46 -4.92 8.77
CA ASP A 145 -8.73 -4.70 8.09
C ASP A 145 -8.62 -3.58 7.03
N LEU A 146 -9.71 -3.34 6.30
CA LEU A 146 -9.73 -2.31 5.26
C LEU A 146 -9.59 -0.88 5.83
N ASP A 147 -10.07 -0.65 7.05
CA ASP A 147 -9.94 0.66 7.69
C ASP A 147 -8.47 0.91 8.06
N GLU A 148 -7.75 -0.11 8.54
CA GLU A 148 -6.31 -0.06 8.79
C GLU A 148 -5.52 0.08 7.49
N LEU A 149 -5.87 -0.66 6.44
CA LEU A 149 -5.29 -0.48 5.11
C LEU A 149 -5.46 0.95 4.63
N PHE A 150 -6.66 1.52 4.75
CA PHE A 150 -6.93 2.89 4.35
C PHE A 150 -6.07 3.89 5.14
N ARG A 151 -5.98 3.76 6.47
CA ARG A 151 -5.16 4.63 7.32
C ARG A 151 -3.68 4.58 6.94
N GLN A 152 -3.12 3.38 6.86
CA GLN A 152 -1.70 3.21 6.52
C GLN A 152 -1.42 3.65 5.08
N TYR A 153 -2.35 3.41 4.15
CA TYR A 153 -2.25 3.88 2.77
C TYR A 153 -2.18 5.40 2.69
N VAL A 154 -3.08 6.13 3.37
CA VAL A 154 -3.03 7.60 3.41
C VAL A 154 -1.70 8.08 3.99
N GLY A 155 -1.22 7.44 5.06
CA GLY A 155 0.08 7.75 5.65
C GLY A 155 1.25 7.55 4.69
N LYS A 156 1.33 6.37 4.07
CA LYS A 156 2.40 6.02 3.13
C LYS A 156 2.34 6.83 1.83
N ASN A 157 1.15 7.13 1.34
CA ASN A 157 0.94 8.03 0.21
C ASN A 157 1.48 9.44 0.53
N THR A 158 1.21 9.96 1.73
CA THR A 158 1.75 11.24 2.20
C THR A 158 3.28 11.23 2.25
N LEU A 159 3.88 10.17 2.80
CA LEU A 159 5.34 9.98 2.80
C LEU A 159 5.91 9.90 1.37
N ASN A 160 5.22 9.24 0.45
CA ASN A 160 5.66 9.15 -0.95
C ASN A 160 5.60 10.51 -1.67
N PHE A 161 4.59 11.33 -1.42
CA PHE A 161 4.58 12.73 -1.87
C PHE A 161 5.75 13.51 -1.28
N PHE A 162 5.93 13.41 0.04
CA PHE A 162 7.03 14.04 0.75
C PHE A 162 8.40 13.68 0.14
N ARG A 163 8.64 12.39 -0.13
CA ARG A 163 9.84 11.89 -0.83
C ARG A 163 10.05 12.61 -2.16
N GLN A 164 9.02 12.67 -3.02
CA GLN A 164 9.14 13.34 -4.32
C GLN A 164 9.41 14.84 -4.18
N ASP A 165 8.77 15.51 -3.22
CA ASP A 165 8.97 16.95 -2.98
C ASP A 165 10.38 17.27 -2.46
N HIS A 166 11.05 16.29 -1.84
CA HIS A 166 12.38 16.42 -1.26
C HIS A 166 13.48 15.72 -2.08
N GLY A 167 13.20 15.45 -3.36
CA GLY A 167 14.22 15.08 -4.34
C GLY A 167 14.50 13.59 -4.47
N TYR A 168 13.50 12.73 -4.24
CA TYR A 168 13.67 11.27 -4.34
C TYR A 168 14.04 10.82 -5.76
N LYS A 169 13.48 11.46 -6.77
CA LYS A 169 13.79 11.17 -8.18
C LYS A 169 15.16 11.70 -8.59
N GLU A 170 15.56 12.83 -8.01
CA GLU A 170 16.85 13.49 -8.20
C GLU A 170 17.97 12.80 -7.41
N GLY A 171 17.63 11.93 -6.46
CA GLY A 171 18.58 11.23 -5.60
C GLY A 171 19.13 12.06 -4.44
N SER A 172 18.55 13.23 -4.16
CA SER A 172 18.96 14.09 -3.03
C SER A 172 18.18 13.81 -1.74
N TYR A 173 17.12 13.01 -1.79
CA TYR A 173 16.33 12.65 -0.62
C TYR A 173 17.12 11.80 0.38
N ILE A 174 16.98 12.12 1.66
CA ILE A 174 17.59 11.37 2.75
C ILE A 174 16.56 10.36 3.27
N LYS A 175 16.78 9.06 3.03
CA LYS A 175 15.88 8.00 3.52
C LYS A 175 16.04 7.69 5.01
N ILE A 176 17.24 7.93 5.56
CA ILE A 176 17.57 7.65 6.97
C ILE A 176 17.57 8.97 7.76
N TRP A 177 16.55 9.18 8.58
CA TRP A 177 16.33 10.39 9.36
C TRP A 177 16.90 10.20 10.76
N HIS A 178 18.00 10.88 11.08
CA HIS A 178 18.63 10.80 12.40
C HIS A 178 18.95 9.38 12.89
N GLY A 179 19.20 8.44 11.97
CA GLY A 179 19.50 7.03 12.27
C GLY A 179 18.32 6.07 12.19
N GLU A 180 17.12 6.57 11.91
CA GLU A 180 15.87 5.82 11.74
C GLU A 180 15.41 5.86 10.28
N GLU A 181 14.84 4.79 9.73
CA GLU A 181 14.29 4.83 8.37
C GLU A 181 12.99 5.66 8.33
N ASP A 182 12.75 6.41 7.25
CA ASP A 182 11.54 7.24 7.09
C ASP A 182 10.21 6.48 7.25
N ASN A 183 10.16 5.20 6.85
CA ASN A 183 9.04 4.29 7.09
C ASN A 183 8.78 4.05 8.60
N GLU A 184 9.85 3.92 9.40
CA GLU A 184 9.75 3.75 10.86
C GLU A 184 9.28 5.06 11.52
N VAL A 185 9.81 6.20 11.05
CA VAL A 185 9.34 7.52 11.48
C VAL A 185 7.84 7.71 11.19
N LEU A 186 7.39 7.34 9.99
CA LEU A 186 5.98 7.36 9.61
C LEU A 186 5.15 6.48 10.56
N ALA A 187 5.56 5.24 10.79
CA ALA A 187 4.87 4.31 11.68
C ALA A 187 4.73 4.88 13.10
N ASN A 188 5.75 5.58 13.60
CA ASN A 188 5.72 6.24 14.91
C ASN A 188 4.80 7.47 14.93
N LEU A 189 4.78 8.29 13.88
CA LEU A 189 3.88 9.44 13.78
C LEU A 189 2.42 8.99 13.75
N VAL A 190 2.07 8.05 12.87
CA VAL A 190 0.69 7.58 12.67
C VAL A 190 0.08 7.00 13.95
N LYS A 191 0.89 6.34 14.81
CA LYS A 191 0.43 5.83 16.13
C LYS A 191 -0.02 6.91 17.10
N THR A 192 0.46 8.15 16.93
CA THR A 192 0.23 9.25 17.88
C THR A 192 -0.77 10.29 17.37
N MET A 193 -1.15 10.21 16.09
CA MET A 193 -2.00 11.20 15.42
C MET A 193 -3.45 10.75 15.35
N ASP A 194 -4.36 11.72 15.25
CA ASP A 194 -5.76 11.44 14.93
C ASP A 194 -5.91 11.15 13.43
N THR A 195 -5.84 9.87 13.08
CA THR A 195 -5.99 9.38 11.72
C THR A 195 -7.41 9.57 11.13
N GLY A 196 -8.39 9.95 11.97
CA GLY A 196 -9.75 10.28 11.54
C GLY A 196 -9.97 11.75 11.24
N ALA A 197 -8.97 12.62 11.46
CA ALA A 197 -9.09 14.05 11.19
C ALA A 197 -9.24 14.35 9.69
N ASP A 198 -10.12 15.29 9.34
CA ASP A 198 -10.36 15.70 7.94
C ASP A 198 -9.08 16.22 7.25
N ASP A 199 -8.16 16.79 8.03
CA ASP A 199 -6.87 17.32 7.59
C ASP A 199 -5.68 16.42 7.96
N PHE A 200 -5.92 15.14 8.28
CA PHE A 200 -4.87 14.17 8.69
C PHE A 200 -3.65 14.16 7.77
N GLN A 201 -3.86 14.13 6.45
CA GLN A 201 -2.77 14.17 5.46
C GLN A 201 -1.90 15.43 5.60
N HIS A 202 -2.52 16.59 5.81
CA HIS A 202 -1.78 17.84 5.99
C HIS A 202 -1.00 17.86 7.31
N GLN A 203 -1.65 17.45 8.40
CA GLN A 203 -0.99 17.34 9.71
C GLN A 203 0.22 16.39 9.64
N LEU A 204 0.06 15.24 8.97
CA LEU A 204 1.13 14.27 8.81
C LEU A 204 2.28 14.83 7.98
N TYR A 205 2.00 15.53 6.88
CA TYR A 205 3.04 16.16 6.06
C TYR A 205 3.87 17.17 6.88
N VAL A 206 3.22 18.03 7.66
CA VAL A 206 3.90 18.99 8.56
C VAL A 206 4.73 18.25 9.62
N ALA A 207 4.23 17.14 10.16
CA ALA A 207 4.96 16.33 11.13
C ALA A 207 6.19 15.64 10.51
N LEU A 208 6.11 15.22 9.24
CA LEU A 208 7.24 14.71 8.47
C LEU A 208 8.29 15.80 8.21
N GLU A 209 7.87 17.00 7.77
CA GLU A 209 8.77 18.16 7.59
C GLU A 209 9.54 18.48 8.88
N ALA A 210 8.86 18.47 10.03
CA ALA A 210 9.47 18.78 11.32
C ALA A 210 10.53 17.75 11.77
N LYS A 211 10.46 16.52 11.25
CA LYS A 211 11.42 15.44 11.55
C LYS A 211 12.48 15.26 10.46
N TYR A 212 12.27 15.82 9.27
CA TYR A 212 13.18 15.64 8.16
C TYR A 212 14.53 16.31 8.44
N PRO A 213 15.67 15.64 8.22
CA PRO A 213 16.97 16.23 8.45
C PRO A 213 17.17 17.51 7.64
N SER A 214 17.56 18.59 8.30
CA SER A 214 18.06 19.78 7.60
C SER A 214 19.37 19.41 6.89
N ALA A 215 19.44 19.62 5.59
CA ALA A 215 20.66 19.45 4.80
C ALA A 215 21.75 20.45 5.20
#